data_AF-A0A7W7Q6H0-F1
#
_entry.id   AF-A0A7W7Q6H0-F1
#
_cell.length_a   1.000
_cell.length_b   1.000
_cell.length_c   1.000
_cell.angle_alpha   90.00
_cell.angle_beta   90.00
_cell.angle_gamma   90.00
#
_symmetry.space_group_name_H-M   'P 1'
#
loop_
_entity.id
_entity.type
_entity.pdbx_description
1 polymer ?
#
loop_
_entity_poly.entity_id
_entity_poly.type
_entity_poly.pdbx_seq_one_letter_code
_entity_poly.pdbx_strand_id
1 'polypeptide(L)'
;MDFVNATADDAMRLAARTLRDDPRVAEIGERSREQTYDRFKKLYADKPEMLEAARLEAMPASLMIRPADDVSPERLADDLRAELTTADRVDALPCVRAAPPSQ
;
A
#
# COMPACT_ATOMS: atom_id res chain seq x y z
N MET A 1 25.27 4.45 9.30
CA MET A 1 24.45 3.36 8.72
C MET A 1 23.00 3.80 8.77
N ASP A 2 22.40 4.12 7.63
CA ASP A 2 21.01 4.60 7.54
C ASP A 2 20.03 3.42 7.58
N PHE A 3 19.46 3.17 8.74
CA PHE A 3 18.43 2.13 8.95
C PHE A 3 17.00 2.67 8.82
N VAL A 4 16.82 3.88 8.32
CA VAL A 4 15.49 4.54 8.29
C VAL A 4 14.54 3.88 7.26
N ASN A 5 15.05 3.13 6.28
CA ASN A 5 14.26 2.73 5.12
C ASN A 5 14.02 1.23 4.89
N ALA A 6 14.91 0.33 5.33
CA ALA A 6 14.69 -1.12 5.17
C ALA A 6 13.49 -1.60 6.02
N THR A 7 13.24 -0.96 7.15
CA THR A 7 12.19 -1.34 8.11
C THR A 7 10.78 -1.24 7.54
N ALA A 8 10.50 -0.28 6.66
CA ALA A 8 9.17 -0.09 6.09
C ALA A 8 8.83 -1.21 5.08
N ASP A 9 9.76 -1.54 4.18
CA ASP A 9 9.58 -2.64 3.24
C ASP A 9 9.59 -4.00 3.97
N ASP A 10 10.40 -4.17 5.02
CA ASP A 10 10.43 -5.40 5.81
C ASP A 10 9.13 -5.59 6.62
N ALA A 11 8.62 -4.52 7.27
CA ALA A 11 7.34 -4.54 7.95
C ALA A 11 6.18 -4.83 7.00
N MET A 12 6.19 -4.25 5.80
CA MET A 12 5.21 -4.57 4.75
C MET A 12 5.27 -6.04 4.37
N ARG A 13 6.47 -6.60 4.13
CA ARG A 13 6.65 -8.01 3.77
C ARG A 13 6.22 -8.95 4.89
N LEU A 14 6.47 -8.58 6.14
CA LEU A 14 6.03 -9.35 7.30
C LEU A 14 4.50 -9.36 7.39
N ALA A 15 3.86 -8.20 7.29
CA ALA A 15 2.39 -8.09 7.26
C ALA A 15 1.80 -8.88 6.08
N ALA A 16 2.41 -8.80 4.89
CA ALA A 16 2.00 -9.55 3.72
C ALA A 16 2.05 -11.07 3.94
N ARG A 17 3.08 -11.57 4.65
CA ARG A 17 3.19 -12.99 5.00
C ARG A 17 2.11 -13.42 5.99
N THR A 18 1.88 -12.62 7.04
CA THR A 18 0.82 -12.89 8.02
C THR A 18 -0.55 -12.97 7.37
N LEU A 19 -0.85 -12.03 6.45
CA LEU A 19 -2.15 -11.92 5.81
C LEU A 19 -2.37 -12.93 4.68
N ARG A 20 -1.31 -13.55 4.16
CA ARG A 20 -1.42 -14.51 3.05
C ARG A 20 -2.16 -15.78 3.43
N ASP A 21 -2.11 -16.14 4.71
CA ASP A 21 -2.83 -17.27 5.29
C ASP A 21 -4.18 -16.85 5.89
N ASP A 22 -4.54 -15.56 5.83
CA ASP A 22 -5.79 -15.07 6.40
C ASP A 22 -6.97 -15.39 5.46
N PRO A 23 -7.96 -16.17 5.91
CA PRO A 23 -9.09 -16.55 5.07
C PRO A 23 -9.99 -15.37 4.69
N ARG A 24 -9.84 -14.22 5.35
CA ARG A 24 -10.57 -12.99 5.04
C ARG A 24 -9.97 -12.25 3.83
N VAL A 25 -8.79 -12.65 3.37
CA VAL A 25 -8.03 -12.01 2.30
C VAL A 25 -8.06 -12.87 1.04
N ALA A 26 -8.55 -12.30 -0.07
CA ALA A 26 -8.56 -12.95 -1.37
C ALA A 26 -7.27 -12.69 -2.17
N GLU A 27 -6.73 -11.47 -2.09
CA GLU A 27 -5.53 -11.09 -2.84
C GLU A 27 -4.69 -10.07 -2.05
N ILE A 28 -3.37 -10.18 -2.19
CA ILE A 28 -2.41 -9.27 -1.57
C ILE A 28 -1.49 -8.71 -2.66
N GLY A 29 -1.47 -7.39 -2.77
CA GLY A 29 -0.54 -6.64 -3.60
C GLY A 29 0.48 -5.91 -2.74
N GLU A 30 1.72 -6.40 -2.74
CA GLU A 30 2.85 -5.71 -2.10
C GLU A 30 3.35 -4.59 -3.01
N ARG A 31 3.46 -3.37 -2.47
CA ARG A 31 4.08 -2.25 -3.17
C ARG A 31 5.20 -1.65 -2.33
N SER A 32 6.42 -2.04 -2.67
CA SER A 32 7.64 -1.44 -2.13
C SER A 32 7.75 0.03 -2.50
N ARG A 33 8.57 0.76 -1.74
CA ARG A 33 8.77 2.20 -1.90
C ARG A 33 9.26 2.58 -3.30
N GLU A 34 10.16 1.78 -3.86
CA GLU A 34 10.66 1.95 -5.22
C GLU A 34 9.55 1.80 -6.27
N GLN A 35 8.65 0.82 -6.10
CA GLN A 35 7.49 0.64 -6.98
C GLN A 35 6.47 1.78 -6.82
N THR A 36 6.27 2.27 -5.60
CA THR A 36 5.43 3.45 -5.33
C THR A 36 6.03 4.68 -6.01
N TYR A 37 7.33 4.90 -5.90
CA TYR A 37 8.03 6.01 -6.53
C TYR A 37 8.00 5.92 -8.06
N ASP A 38 8.24 4.75 -8.64
CA ASP A 38 8.16 4.56 -10.08
C ASP A 38 6.75 4.85 -10.63
N ARG A 39 5.73 4.35 -9.94
CA ARG A 39 4.34 4.64 -10.29
C ARG A 39 3.99 6.11 -10.10
N PHE A 40 4.50 6.73 -9.05
CA PHE A 40 4.31 8.16 -8.80
C PHE A 40 4.90 8.99 -9.95
N LYS A 41 6.13 8.68 -10.39
CA LYS A 41 6.77 9.31 -11.55
C LYS A 41 5.95 9.16 -12.83
N LYS A 42 5.37 7.99 -13.06
CA LYS A 42 4.51 7.74 -14.23
C LYS A 42 3.19 8.49 -14.14
N LEU A 43 2.56 8.54 -12.97
CA LEU A 43 1.26 9.19 -12.76
C LEU A 43 1.36 10.72 -12.85
N TYR A 44 2.48 11.28 -12.38
CA TYR A 44 2.73 12.72 -12.34
C TYR A 44 3.81 13.14 -13.33
N ALA A 45 4.02 12.38 -14.40
CA ALA A 45 4.97 12.72 -15.46
C ALA A 45 4.71 14.12 -16.06
N ASP A 46 3.44 14.52 -16.09
CA ASP A 46 2.97 15.82 -16.60
C ASP A 46 3.10 16.96 -15.56
N LYS A 47 3.50 16.65 -14.32
CA LYS A 47 3.59 17.60 -13.20
C LYS A 47 5.00 17.59 -12.59
N PRO A 48 5.99 18.22 -13.25
CA PRO A 48 7.40 18.18 -12.83
C PRO A 48 7.61 18.73 -11.41
N GLU A 49 6.88 19.78 -11.02
CA GLU A 49 6.91 20.34 -9.67
C GLU A 49 6.61 19.31 -8.56
N MET A 50 5.77 18.32 -8.87
CA MET A 50 5.40 17.25 -7.95
C MET A 50 6.48 16.16 -7.89
N LEU A 51 7.18 15.93 -9.00
CA LEU A 51 8.30 15.00 -9.08
C LEU A 51 9.53 15.55 -8.36
N GLU A 52 9.76 16.86 -8.43
CA GLU A 52 10.86 17.54 -7.74
C GLU A 52 10.68 17.56 -6.21
N ALA A 53 9.44 17.68 -5.76
CA ALA A 53 9.09 17.58 -4.34
C ALA A 53 9.07 16.13 -3.82
N ALA A 54 8.91 15.14 -4.69
CA ALA A 54 8.83 13.74 -4.30
C ALA A 54 10.21 13.17 -3.97
N ARG A 55 10.36 12.62 -2.76
CA ARG A 55 11.56 11.88 -2.35
C ARG A 55 11.22 10.41 -2.19
N LEU A 56 12.09 9.52 -2.66
CA LEU A 56 11.96 8.08 -2.45
C LEU A 56 11.83 7.73 -0.95
N GLU A 57 12.56 8.47 -0.11
CA GLU A 57 12.54 8.35 1.34
C GLU A 57 11.23 8.83 1.99
N ALA A 58 10.39 9.56 1.25
CA ALA A 58 9.04 9.94 1.68
C ALA A 58 7.97 9.01 1.08
N MET A 59 8.34 8.09 0.19
CA MET A 59 7.39 7.14 -0.38
C MET A 59 7.07 6.03 0.62
N PRO A 60 5.78 5.77 0.90
CA PRO A 60 5.39 4.67 1.76
C PRO A 60 5.56 3.33 1.02
N ALA A 61 5.96 2.31 1.79
CA ALA A 61 5.68 0.93 1.43
C ALA A 61 4.19 0.68 1.75
N SER A 62 3.46 0.05 0.83
CA SER A 62 2.02 -0.12 0.98
C SER A 62 1.60 -1.54 0.65
N LEU A 63 0.67 -2.07 1.43
CA LEU A 63 0.04 -3.35 1.18
C LEU A 63 -1.39 -3.09 0.70
N MET A 64 -1.70 -3.51 -0.52
CA MET A 64 -3.07 -3.52 -1.02
C MET A 64 -3.69 -4.87 -0.73
N ILE A 65 -4.81 -4.88 -0.03
CA ILE A 65 -5.50 -6.09 0.37
C ILE A 65 -6.86 -6.08 -0.29
N ARG A 66 -7.16 -7.16 -1.01
CA ARG A 66 -8.50 -7.43 -1.50
C ARG A 66 -9.19 -8.36 -0.49
N PRO A 67 -10.27 -7.94 0.18
CA PRO A 67 -11.05 -8.84 1.01
C PRO A 67 -11.68 -9.95 0.16
N ALA A 68 -11.95 -11.09 0.78
CA ALA A 68 -12.80 -12.13 0.22
C ALA A 68 -14.22 -11.61 -0.04
N ASP A 69 -14.95 -12.23 -0.98
CA ASP A 69 -16.27 -11.74 -1.42
C ASP A 69 -17.31 -11.61 -0.30
N ASP A 70 -17.22 -12.44 0.75
CA ASP A 70 -18.11 -12.40 1.92
C ASP A 70 -17.63 -11.43 3.03
N VAL A 71 -16.46 -10.80 2.85
CA VAL A 71 -15.83 -9.95 3.85
C VAL A 71 -16.06 -8.49 3.53
N SER A 72 -16.64 -7.76 4.48
CA SER A 72 -16.80 -6.31 4.36
C SER A 72 -15.43 -5.61 4.44
N PRO A 73 -15.04 -4.80 3.43
CA PRO A 73 -13.75 -4.11 3.42
C PRO A 73 -13.56 -3.19 4.62
N GLU A 74 -14.64 -2.52 5.07
CA GLU A 74 -14.61 -1.63 6.22
C GLU A 74 -14.32 -2.38 7.52
N ARG A 75 -14.95 -3.55 7.70
CA ARG A 75 -14.70 -4.41 8.86
C ARG A 75 -13.29 -4.97 8.85
N LEU A 76 -12.84 -5.47 7.69
CA LEU A 76 -11.47 -5.96 7.55
C LEU A 76 -10.46 -4.85 7.84
N ALA A 77 -10.69 -3.63 7.37
CA ALA A 77 -9.79 -2.51 7.66
C ALA A 77 -9.73 -2.16 9.15
N ASP A 78 -10.86 -2.20 9.87
CA ASP A 78 -10.90 -1.95 11.32
C ASP A 78 -10.15 -3.03 12.10
N ASP A 79 -10.41 -4.32 11.79
CA ASP A 79 -9.67 -5.46 12.33
C ASP A 79 -8.16 -5.31 12.08
N LEU A 80 -7.76 -5.09 10.83
CA LEU A 80 -6.36 -4.93 10.45
C LEU A 80 -5.70 -3.73 11.13
N ARG A 81 -6.44 -2.67 11.41
CA ARG A 81 -5.93 -1.51 12.15
C ARG A 81 -5.62 -1.85 13.60
N ALA A 82 -6.41 -2.73 14.21
CA ALA A 82 -6.16 -3.24 15.56
C ALA A 82 -5.02 -4.28 15.59
N GLU A 83 -4.93 -5.13 14.57
CA GLU A 83 -3.93 -6.21 14.48
C GLU A 83 -2.54 -5.71 14.02
N LEU A 84 -2.49 -4.82 13.04
CA LEU A 84 -1.25 -4.32 12.44
C LEU A 84 -0.80 -3.03 13.13
N THR A 85 -0.31 -3.16 14.36
CA THR A 85 0.24 -2.02 15.13
C THR A 85 1.49 -1.38 14.49
N THR A 86 2.11 -2.07 13.53
CA THR A 86 3.24 -1.54 12.76
C THR A 86 2.82 -0.68 11.56
N ALA A 87 1.55 -0.69 11.18
CA ALA A 87 1.05 0.10 10.06
C ALA A 87 0.77 1.54 10.52
N ASP A 88 1.36 2.51 9.84
CA ASP A 88 1.06 3.94 10.07
C ASP A 88 -0.41 4.26 9.76
N ARG A 89 -0.96 3.62 8.72
CA ARG A 89 -2.34 3.82 8.29
C ARG A 89 -2.93 2.56 7.65
N VAL A 90 -4.18 2.28 8.00
CA VAL A 90 -5.03 1.29 7.35
C VAL A 90 -6.33 2.00 6.95
N ASP A 91 -6.60 2.05 5.64
CA ASP A 91 -7.80 2.68 5.08
C ASP A 91 -8.57 1.66 4.22
N ALA A 92 -9.87 1.57 4.44
CA ALA A 92 -10.78 0.92 3.50
C ALA A 92 -11.03 1.87 2.32
N LEU A 93 -10.21 1.76 1.28
CA LEU A 93 -10.48 2.49 0.05
C LEU A 93 -11.60 1.77 -0.72
N PRO A 94 -12.60 2.51 -1.25
CA PRO A 94 -13.52 1.90 -2.19
C PRO A 94 -12.70 1.28 -3.31
N CYS A 95 -13.08 0.07 -3.75
CA CYS A 95 -12.45 -0.58 -4.87
C CYS A 95 -12.78 0.21 -6.14
N VAL A 96 -12.15 1.38 -6.29
CA VAL A 96 -12.17 2.17 -7.51
C VAL A 96 -11.33 1.37 -8.47
N ARG A 97 -12.01 0.57 -9.31
CA ARG A 97 -11.41 0.03 -10.52
C ARG A 97 -10.68 1.21 -11.16
N ALA A 98 -9.34 1.15 -11.18
CA ALA A 98 -8.51 2.24 -11.65
C ALA A 98 -9.11 2.73 -12.96
N ALA A 99 -9.70 3.93 -12.95
CA ALA A 99 -10.28 4.47 -14.15
C ALA A 99 -9.11 4.52 -15.17
N PRO A 100 -9.27 3.97 -16.38
CA PRO A 100 -8.26 4.17 -17.40
C PRO A 100 -8.06 5.68 -17.57
N PRO A 101 -6.83 6.15 -17.80
CA PRO A 101 -6.60 7.58 -18.01
C PRO A 101 -7.53 8.05 -19.13
N SER A 102 -8.37 9.04 -18.83
CA SER A 102 -9.19 9.71 -19.85
C SER A 102 -8.24 10.27 -20.90
N GLN A 103 -8.36 9.78 -22.14
CA GLN A 103 -7.68 10.35 -23.30
C GLN A 103 -8.20 11.76 -23.60
#